data_AF-A0A3B9HAN3-F1
#
_entry.id   AF-A0A3B9HAN3-F1
#
_cell.length_a   1.000
_cell.length_b   1.000
_cell.length_c   1.000
_cell.angle_alpha   90.00
_cell.angle_beta   90.00
_cell.angle_gamma   90.00
#
_symmetry.space_group_name_H-M   'P 1'
#
loop_
_entity.id
_entity.type
_entity.pdbx_description
1 polymer ?
#
loop_
_entity_poly.entity_id
_entity_poly.type
_entity_poly.pdbx_seq_one_letter_code
_entity_poly.pdbx_strand_id
1 'polypeptide(L)'
;GDFENFKLESIMYLAVESPISEEEFFKADEAALTKKMYELTREAYTRKNTAIVEQAFPVVSQVYENQRDQYENMVIPFFDGRRKINLVVNLIDSFEKKGTNITKELEKIVTLAIIDQEWKEHLREMDDLRTSVRNAQYEQKDPLLIYKLESFELFRGMMDQLNKDTLSFLMRAHLPSPEEERQAAKRQMPKQTDVSKLQAGRTDLTQASQQNQQVASRQQNGQPIKRKPEVREVRKIGRNDRVKVLNVRSGETKEMKFKQAEHLIANGLWQLVDES
;
A
#
# COMPACT_ATOMS: atom_id res chain seq x y z
N GLY A 1 -13.48 31.28 14.38
CA GLY A 1 -12.55 30.46 13.58
C GLY A 1 -11.28 31.22 13.37
N ASP A 2 -10.19 30.54 13.06
CA ASP A 2 -8.94 31.15 12.61
C ASP A 2 -8.98 31.33 11.08
N PHE A 3 -8.89 32.57 10.61
CA PHE A 3 -8.95 32.90 9.18
C PHE A 3 -7.71 32.42 8.42
N GLU A 4 -6.53 32.46 9.05
CA GLU A 4 -5.29 31.99 8.41
C GLU A 4 -5.33 30.47 8.21
N ASN A 5 -5.82 29.73 9.21
CA ASN A 5 -6.02 28.29 9.06
C ASN A 5 -7.04 27.98 7.95
N PHE A 6 -8.15 28.72 7.87
CA PHE A 6 -9.14 28.55 6.81
C PHE A 6 -8.55 28.76 5.41
N LYS A 7 -7.72 29.79 5.22
CA LYS A 7 -7.03 30.06 3.97
C LYS A 7 -6.06 28.94 3.61
N LEU A 8 -5.29 28.46 4.59
CA LEU A 8 -4.35 27.36 4.42
C LEU A 8 -5.07 26.05 4.05
N GLU A 9 -6.17 25.71 4.74
CA GLU A 9 -6.98 24.53 4.45
C GLU A 9 -7.63 24.60 3.07
N SER A 10 -8.09 25.78 2.64
CA SER A 10 -8.61 26.00 1.29
C SER A 10 -7.55 25.66 0.23
N ILE A 11 -6.31 26.11 0.42
CA ILE A 11 -5.21 25.80 -0.51
C ILE A 11 -4.82 24.32 -0.44
N MET A 12 -4.79 23.72 0.75
CA MET A 12 -4.36 22.34 0.92
C MET A 12 -5.36 21.33 0.35
N TYR A 13 -6.64 21.50 0.63
CA TYR A 13 -7.68 20.52 0.25
C TYR A 13 -8.41 20.90 -1.03
N LEU A 14 -8.64 22.18 -1.29
CA LEU A 14 -9.37 22.63 -2.48
C LEU A 14 -8.42 23.03 -3.60
N ALA A 15 -7.14 23.26 -3.32
CA ALA A 15 -6.17 23.81 -4.27
C ALA A 15 -6.64 25.14 -4.91
N VAL A 16 -7.42 25.92 -4.17
CA VAL A 16 -7.89 27.25 -4.58
C VAL A 16 -7.56 28.28 -3.51
N GLU A 17 -7.25 29.50 -3.92
CA GLU A 17 -7.18 30.63 -3.00
C GLU A 17 -8.58 31.00 -2.49
N SER A 18 -8.66 31.35 -1.21
CA SER A 18 -9.94 31.75 -0.61
C SER A 18 -10.39 33.12 -1.16
N PRO A 19 -11.61 33.24 -1.69
CA PRO A 19 -12.19 34.50 -2.18
C PRO A 19 -12.85 35.31 -1.05
N ILE A 20 -12.80 34.80 0.19
CA ILE A 20 -13.43 35.40 1.37
C ILE A 20 -12.39 36.28 2.06
N SER A 21 -12.75 37.53 2.29
CA SER A 21 -11.93 38.43 3.10
C SER A 21 -12.06 38.11 4.59
N GLU A 22 -11.08 38.51 5.40
CA GLU A 22 -11.13 38.31 6.85
C GLU A 22 -12.40 38.94 7.46
N GLU A 23 -12.81 40.10 6.96
CA GLU A 23 -14.05 40.75 7.42
C GLU A 23 -15.31 39.96 7.07
N GLU A 24 -15.37 39.39 5.86
CA GLU A 24 -16.49 38.55 5.44
C GLU A 24 -16.54 37.25 6.25
N PHE A 25 -15.38 36.69 6.61
CA PHE A 25 -15.30 35.45 7.39
C PHE A 25 -15.92 35.57 8.78
N PHE A 26 -15.76 36.71 9.46
CA PHE A 26 -16.33 36.91 10.80
C PHE A 26 -17.76 37.43 10.80
N LYS A 27 -18.21 38.10 9.72
CA LYS A 27 -19.51 38.79 9.67
C LYS A 27 -20.59 38.01 8.91
N ALA A 28 -20.22 37.18 7.95
CA ALA A 28 -21.17 36.51 7.08
C ALA A 28 -21.75 35.23 7.71
N ASP A 29 -22.90 34.82 7.20
CA ASP A 29 -23.54 33.55 7.56
C ASP A 29 -22.74 32.35 7.01
N GLU A 30 -22.63 31.28 7.81
CA GLU A 30 -21.86 30.09 7.47
C GLU A 30 -22.35 29.42 6.18
N ALA A 31 -23.66 29.37 5.96
CA ALA A 31 -24.23 28.76 4.76
C ALA A 31 -23.90 29.60 3.51
N ALA A 32 -23.88 30.93 3.63
CA ALA A 32 -23.50 31.83 2.55
C ALA A 32 -22.01 31.68 2.17
N LEU A 33 -21.12 31.61 3.18
CA LEU A 33 -19.68 31.38 2.97
C LEU A 33 -19.43 30.02 2.32
N THR A 34 -20.11 28.98 2.80
CA THR A 34 -20.00 27.61 2.25
C THR A 34 -20.43 27.58 0.80
N LYS A 35 -21.55 28.23 0.45
CA LYS A 35 -22.03 28.31 -0.94
C LYS A 35 -21.03 29.03 -1.85
N LYS A 36 -20.47 30.16 -1.41
CA LYS A 36 -19.46 30.92 -2.17
C LYS A 36 -18.21 30.06 -2.44
N MET A 37 -17.72 29.35 -1.42
CA MET A 37 -16.58 28.43 -1.57
C MET A 37 -16.89 27.26 -2.49
N TYR A 38 -18.08 26.67 -2.37
CA TYR A 38 -18.51 25.57 -3.21
C TYR A 38 -18.56 25.95 -4.69
N GLU A 39 -19.16 27.11 -5.01
CA GLU A 39 -19.27 27.59 -6.40
C GLU A 39 -17.88 27.81 -7.02
N LEU A 40 -16.97 28.48 -6.29
CA LEU A 40 -15.60 28.70 -6.76
C LEU A 40 -14.84 27.38 -6.96
N THR A 41 -14.93 26.47 -5.99
CA THR A 41 -14.25 25.17 -6.05
C THR A 41 -14.76 24.35 -7.23
N ARG A 42 -16.08 24.33 -7.45
CA ARG A 42 -16.70 23.63 -8.56
C ARG A 42 -16.28 24.20 -9.91
N GLU A 43 -16.16 25.51 -10.03
CA GLU A 43 -15.67 26.16 -11.25
C GLU A 43 -14.20 25.79 -11.51
N ALA A 44 -13.34 25.89 -10.49
CA ALA A 44 -11.94 25.50 -10.59
C ALA A 44 -11.78 24.01 -10.97
N TYR A 45 -12.58 23.14 -10.36
CA TYR A 45 -12.61 21.71 -10.66
C TYR A 45 -13.01 21.44 -12.11
N THR A 46 -14.08 22.08 -12.58
CA THR A 46 -14.57 21.94 -13.97
C THR A 46 -13.51 22.40 -14.96
N ARG A 47 -12.89 23.57 -14.73
CA ARG A 47 -11.82 24.10 -15.57
C ARG A 47 -10.61 23.15 -15.65
N LYS A 48 -10.17 22.61 -14.51
CA LYS A 48 -9.08 21.61 -14.44
C LYS A 48 -9.44 20.34 -15.22
N ASN A 49 -10.65 19.84 -15.05
CA ASN A 49 -11.13 18.64 -15.74
C ASN A 49 -11.18 18.83 -17.26
N THR A 50 -11.63 19.99 -17.73
CA THR A 50 -11.59 20.34 -19.16
C THR A 50 -10.15 20.31 -19.68
N ALA A 51 -9.20 20.92 -18.96
CA ALA A 51 -7.79 20.93 -19.37
C ALA A 51 -7.18 19.51 -19.44
N ILE A 52 -7.53 18.63 -18.50
CA ILE A 52 -7.11 17.22 -18.52
C ILE A 52 -7.64 16.51 -19.78
N VAL A 53 -8.91 16.72 -20.12
CA VAL A 53 -9.54 16.12 -21.30
C VAL A 53 -8.90 16.64 -22.58
N GLU A 54 -8.66 17.95 -22.68
CA GLU A 54 -7.99 18.58 -23.83
C GLU A 54 -6.56 18.06 -24.03
N GLN A 55 -5.84 17.79 -22.94
CA GLN A 55 -4.49 17.22 -22.99
C GLN A 55 -4.49 15.72 -23.30
N ALA A 56 -5.46 14.96 -22.78
CA ALA A 56 -5.53 13.51 -22.96
C ALA A 56 -6.11 13.08 -24.31
N PHE A 57 -7.11 13.81 -24.82
CA PHE A 57 -7.88 13.40 -26.00
C PHE A 57 -7.03 13.20 -27.27
N PRO A 58 -6.03 14.03 -27.59
CA PRO A 58 -5.14 13.77 -28.73
C PRO A 58 -4.45 12.41 -28.66
N VAL A 59 -4.03 11.99 -27.46
CA VAL A 59 -3.40 10.68 -27.23
C VAL A 59 -4.41 9.55 -27.43
N VAL A 60 -5.63 9.73 -26.91
CA VAL A 60 -6.74 8.77 -27.12
C VAL A 60 -7.06 8.61 -28.61
N SER A 61 -7.18 9.73 -29.35
CA SER A 61 -7.45 9.72 -30.80
C SER A 61 -6.36 8.99 -31.56
N GLN A 62 -5.09 9.31 -31.26
CA GLN A 62 -3.94 8.68 -31.92
C GLN A 62 -3.89 7.17 -31.67
N VAL A 63 -4.17 6.72 -30.46
CA VAL A 63 -4.16 5.28 -30.14
C VAL A 63 -5.36 4.57 -30.74
N TYR A 64 -6.53 5.20 -30.76
CA TYR A 64 -7.72 4.66 -31.42
C TYR A 64 -7.49 4.48 -32.93
N GLU A 65 -6.94 5.47 -33.62
CA GLU A 65 -6.70 5.39 -35.06
C GLU A 65 -5.65 4.34 -35.45
N ASN A 66 -4.59 4.19 -34.66
CA ASN A 66 -3.47 3.31 -35.00
C ASN A 66 -3.61 1.88 -34.46
N GLN A 67 -4.30 1.69 -33.33
CA GLN A 67 -4.19 0.46 -32.53
C GLN A 67 -5.53 -0.03 -31.93
N ARG A 68 -6.69 0.45 -32.42
CA ARG A 68 -8.01 0.03 -31.89
C ARG A 68 -8.25 -1.49 -31.91
N ASP A 69 -7.67 -2.22 -32.86
CA ASP A 69 -7.88 -3.66 -33.00
C ASP A 69 -6.95 -4.47 -32.08
N GLN A 70 -5.94 -3.82 -31.47
CA GLN A 70 -4.94 -4.46 -30.61
C GLN A 70 -5.25 -4.29 -29.11
N TYR A 71 -5.90 -3.19 -28.71
CA TYR A 71 -6.16 -2.87 -27.31
C TYR A 71 -7.60 -2.41 -27.08
N GLU A 72 -8.30 -3.08 -26.17
CA GLU A 72 -9.63 -2.66 -25.71
C GLU A 72 -9.54 -1.57 -24.63
N ASN A 73 -8.51 -1.63 -23.78
CA ASN A 73 -8.33 -0.72 -22.65
C ASN A 73 -7.01 0.05 -22.73
N MET A 74 -7.03 1.30 -22.28
CA MET A 74 -5.88 2.19 -22.14
C MET A 74 -5.63 2.50 -20.67
N VAL A 75 -4.35 2.62 -20.32
CA VAL A 75 -3.92 3.08 -18.99
C VAL A 75 -3.49 4.54 -19.06
N ILE A 76 -4.11 5.39 -18.25
CA ILE A 76 -3.79 6.81 -18.13
C ILE A 76 -3.27 7.07 -16.72
N PRO A 77 -1.99 7.45 -16.55
CA PRO A 77 -1.46 7.78 -15.23
C PRO A 77 -1.94 9.16 -14.78
N PHE A 78 -2.35 9.26 -13.52
CA PHE A 78 -2.66 10.52 -12.83
C PHE A 78 -1.75 10.69 -11.62
N PHE A 79 -1.43 11.94 -11.33
CA PHE A 79 -0.57 12.33 -10.22
C PHE A 79 -1.14 13.55 -9.50
N ASP A 80 -1.04 13.60 -8.17
CA ASP A 80 -1.51 14.71 -7.32
C ASP A 80 -0.33 15.46 -6.63
N GLY A 81 0.91 15.10 -6.95
CA GLY A 81 2.13 15.57 -6.27
C GLY A 81 2.68 14.58 -5.25
N ARG A 82 1.89 13.60 -4.79
CA ARG A 82 2.26 12.64 -3.74
C ARG A 82 2.10 11.19 -4.19
N ARG A 83 0.98 10.84 -4.82
CA ARG A 83 0.56 9.49 -5.20
C ARG A 83 0.30 9.44 -6.71
N LYS A 84 0.71 8.34 -7.35
CA LYS A 84 0.38 8.02 -8.76
C LYS A 84 -0.74 6.99 -8.77
N ILE A 85 -1.78 7.23 -9.55
CA ILE A 85 -2.88 6.29 -9.80
C ILE A 85 -2.95 6.02 -11.29
N ASN A 86 -3.01 4.74 -11.66
CA ASN A 86 -3.16 4.30 -13.04
C ASN A 86 -4.65 4.05 -13.31
N LEU A 87 -5.26 4.92 -14.10
CA LEU A 87 -6.65 4.78 -14.50
C LEU A 87 -6.76 3.88 -15.73
N VAL A 88 -7.60 2.84 -15.66
CA VAL A 88 -7.90 1.99 -16.82
C VAL A 88 -9.22 2.43 -17.41
N VAL A 89 -9.23 2.79 -18.69
CA VAL A 89 -10.44 3.19 -19.43
C VAL A 89 -10.59 2.37 -20.70
N ASN A 90 -11.84 2.14 -21.14
CA ASN A 90 -12.11 1.53 -22.43
C ASN A 90 -11.81 2.53 -23.57
N LEU A 91 -11.00 2.13 -24.53
CA LEU A 91 -10.49 3.01 -25.59
C LEU A 91 -11.61 3.52 -26.51
N ILE A 92 -12.54 2.65 -26.88
CA ILE A 92 -13.66 2.99 -27.76
C ILE A 92 -14.57 3.99 -27.07
N ASP A 93 -14.98 3.70 -25.83
CA ASP A 93 -15.84 4.60 -25.04
C ASP A 93 -15.18 5.96 -24.82
N SER A 94 -13.87 5.99 -24.54
CA SER A 94 -13.12 7.23 -24.39
C SER A 94 -13.02 8.05 -25.66
N PHE A 95 -12.90 7.41 -26.82
CA PHE A 95 -12.92 8.10 -28.10
C PHE A 95 -14.30 8.69 -28.42
N GLU A 96 -15.36 7.87 -28.33
CA GLU A 96 -16.74 8.28 -28.63
C GLU A 96 -17.21 9.43 -27.74
N LYS A 97 -16.88 9.39 -26.45
CA LYS A 97 -17.22 10.43 -25.47
C LYS A 97 -16.23 11.60 -25.43
N LYS A 98 -15.29 11.67 -26.38
CA LYS A 98 -14.27 12.74 -26.47
C LYS A 98 -13.47 12.94 -25.17
N GLY A 99 -13.17 11.85 -24.47
CA GLY A 99 -12.42 11.85 -23.21
C GLY A 99 -13.21 12.26 -21.96
N THR A 100 -14.49 12.63 -22.07
CA THR A 100 -15.30 13.04 -20.90
C THR A 100 -15.55 11.92 -19.89
N ASN A 101 -15.41 10.65 -20.30
CA ASN A 101 -15.47 9.51 -19.38
C ASN A 101 -14.25 9.40 -18.47
N ILE A 102 -13.09 9.94 -18.87
CA ILE A 102 -11.83 9.82 -18.14
C ILE A 102 -11.95 10.46 -16.75
N THR A 103 -12.54 11.66 -16.66
CA THR A 103 -12.68 12.37 -15.38
C THR A 103 -13.66 11.67 -14.46
N LYS A 104 -14.76 11.12 -14.99
CA LYS A 104 -15.75 10.37 -14.21
C LYS A 104 -15.19 9.04 -13.68
N GLU A 105 -14.46 8.31 -14.52
CA GLU A 105 -13.79 7.07 -14.07
C GLU A 105 -12.66 7.39 -13.08
N LEU A 106 -11.94 8.50 -13.26
CA LEU A 106 -10.97 8.98 -12.28
C LEU A 106 -11.62 9.19 -10.91
N GLU A 107 -12.73 9.94 -10.84
CA GLU A 107 -13.48 10.17 -9.60
C GLU A 107 -13.82 8.87 -8.88
N LYS A 108 -14.37 7.91 -9.61
CA LYS A 108 -14.75 6.60 -9.08
C LYS A 108 -13.55 5.82 -8.54
N ILE A 109 -12.49 5.68 -9.35
CA ILE A 109 -11.32 4.88 -8.99
C ILE A 109 -10.55 5.51 -7.83
N VAL A 110 -10.37 6.83 -7.85
CA VAL A 110 -9.71 7.56 -6.75
C VAL A 110 -10.48 7.40 -5.45
N THR A 111 -11.80 7.60 -5.48
CA THR A 111 -12.65 7.47 -4.29
C THR A 111 -12.54 6.06 -3.71
N LEU A 112 -12.63 5.03 -4.54
CA LEU A 112 -12.48 3.63 -4.10
C LEU A 112 -11.09 3.34 -3.52
N ALA A 113 -10.04 3.84 -4.16
CA ALA A 113 -8.66 3.65 -3.69
C ALA A 113 -8.42 4.31 -2.32
N ILE A 114 -8.98 5.50 -2.10
CA ILE A 114 -8.87 6.21 -0.83
C ILE A 114 -9.72 5.54 0.25
N ILE A 115 -10.95 5.10 -0.07
CA ILE A 115 -11.77 4.30 0.85
C ILE A 115 -11.00 3.07 1.34
N ASP A 116 -10.40 2.30 0.42
CA ASP A 116 -9.65 1.09 0.79
C ASP A 116 -8.43 1.41 1.67
N GLN A 117 -7.74 2.53 1.40
CA GLN A 117 -6.60 2.96 2.20
C GLN A 117 -7.00 3.40 3.61
N GLU A 118 -7.99 4.28 3.73
CA GLU A 118 -8.46 4.80 5.02
C GLU A 118 -9.11 3.69 5.87
N TRP A 119 -9.85 2.78 5.22
CA TRP A 119 -10.43 1.63 5.92
C TRP A 119 -9.35 0.69 6.48
N LYS A 120 -8.27 0.45 5.72
CA LYS A 120 -7.14 -0.36 6.21
C LYS A 120 -6.46 0.29 7.42
N GLU A 121 -6.32 1.60 7.43
CA GLU A 121 -5.72 2.31 8.56
C GLU A 121 -6.66 2.29 9.76
N HIS A 122 -7.95 2.56 9.56
CA HIS A 122 -8.96 2.45 10.61
C HIS A 122 -9.00 1.07 11.27
N LEU A 123 -8.89 -0.01 10.50
CA LEU A 123 -8.81 -1.36 11.08
C LEU A 123 -7.58 -1.55 11.98
N ARG A 124 -6.43 -0.94 11.63
CA ARG A 124 -5.24 -0.98 12.50
C ARG A 124 -5.46 -0.19 13.78
N GLU A 125 -6.01 1.02 13.67
CA GLU A 125 -6.34 1.86 14.83
C GLU A 125 -7.33 1.16 15.77
N MET A 126 -8.29 0.43 15.21
CA MET A 126 -9.26 -0.37 15.96
C MET A 126 -8.60 -1.56 16.70
N ASP A 127 -7.62 -2.23 16.08
CA ASP A 127 -6.85 -3.29 16.73
C ASP A 127 -5.96 -2.74 17.87
N ASP A 128 -5.36 -1.57 17.66
CA ASP A 128 -4.57 -0.86 18.69
C ASP A 128 -5.46 -0.42 19.85
N LEU A 129 -6.64 0.15 19.55
CA LEU A 129 -7.64 0.53 20.55
C LEU A 129 -8.09 -0.68 21.36
N ARG A 130 -8.37 -1.82 20.72
CA ARG A 130 -8.76 -3.05 21.41
C ARG A 130 -7.70 -3.51 22.40
N THR A 131 -6.42 -3.39 22.03
CA THR A 131 -5.29 -3.72 22.89
C THR A 131 -5.16 -2.74 24.05
N SER A 132 -5.32 -1.44 23.79
CA SER A 132 -5.28 -0.38 24.80
C SER A 132 -6.39 -0.54 25.84
N VAL A 133 -7.63 -0.77 25.41
CA VAL A 133 -8.79 -0.96 26.30
C VAL A 133 -8.63 -2.19 27.19
N ARG A 134 -8.05 -3.28 26.65
CA ARG A 134 -7.74 -4.48 27.45
C ARG A 134 -6.73 -4.18 28.56
N ASN A 135 -5.77 -3.29 28.31
CA ASN A 135 -4.79 -2.88 29.31
C ASN A 135 -5.36 -1.88 30.32
N ALA A 136 -6.34 -1.06 29.92
CA ALA A 136 -6.99 -0.06 30.77
C ALA A 136 -8.06 -0.65 31.74
N GLN A 137 -8.32 -1.96 31.67
CA GLN A 137 -9.25 -2.67 32.56
C GLN A 137 -8.97 -2.48 34.07
N TYR A 138 -7.76 -2.04 34.44
CA TYR A 138 -7.38 -1.79 35.83
C TYR A 138 -7.94 -0.47 36.41
N GLU A 139 -8.53 0.41 35.59
CA GLU A 139 -9.01 1.74 36.01
C GLU A 139 -10.50 1.80 36.46
N GLN A 140 -11.16 0.66 36.69
CA GLN A 140 -12.57 0.54 37.13
C GLN A 140 -13.64 1.17 36.21
N LYS A 141 -13.28 1.63 35.00
CA LYS A 141 -14.23 2.04 33.97
C LYS A 141 -14.70 0.82 33.16
N ASP A 142 -15.93 0.86 32.64
CA ASP A 142 -16.44 -0.19 31.76
C ASP A 142 -15.64 -0.20 30.42
N PRO A 143 -14.83 -1.25 30.17
CA PRO A 143 -13.99 -1.32 28.97
C PRO A 143 -14.82 -1.34 27.69
N LEU A 144 -16.02 -1.94 27.74
CA LEU A 144 -16.89 -2.01 26.57
C LEU A 144 -17.42 -0.62 26.20
N LEU A 145 -17.75 0.20 27.20
CA LEU A 145 -18.19 1.57 26.98
C LEU A 145 -17.08 2.43 26.39
N ILE A 146 -15.85 2.33 26.92
CA ILE A 146 -14.68 3.06 26.39
C ILE A 146 -14.45 2.66 24.93
N TYR A 147 -14.37 1.36 24.65
CA TYR A 147 -14.16 0.88 23.28
C TYR A 147 -15.22 1.43 22.32
N LYS A 148 -16.50 1.44 22.73
CA LYS A 148 -17.59 1.95 21.89
C LYS A 148 -17.49 3.45 21.61
N LEU A 149 -17.13 4.25 22.61
CA LEU A 149 -17.00 5.70 22.45
C LEU A 149 -15.77 6.05 21.59
N GLU A 150 -14.61 5.46 21.92
CA GLU A 150 -13.37 5.76 21.20
C GLU A 150 -13.40 5.23 19.76
N SER A 151 -13.97 4.05 19.51
CA SER A 151 -14.12 3.52 18.15
C SER A 151 -15.01 4.39 17.26
N PHE A 152 -16.02 5.04 17.85
CA PHE A 152 -16.87 5.98 17.13
C PHE A 152 -16.12 7.25 16.76
N GLU A 153 -15.31 7.81 17.66
CA GLU A 153 -14.46 8.96 17.38
C GLU A 153 -13.40 8.64 16.31
N LEU A 154 -12.78 7.46 16.37
CA LEU A 154 -11.88 6.97 15.31
C LEU A 154 -12.60 6.88 13.95
N PHE A 155 -13.82 6.33 13.92
CA PHE A 155 -14.61 6.25 12.70
C PHE A 155 -14.95 7.63 12.13
N ARG A 156 -15.32 8.59 12.99
CA ARG A 156 -15.59 9.97 12.59
C ARG A 156 -14.32 10.62 12.00
N GLY A 157 -13.18 10.45 12.66
CA GLY A 157 -11.89 10.91 12.18
C GLY A 157 -11.53 10.33 10.81
N MET A 158 -11.72 9.02 10.63
CA MET A 158 -11.52 8.34 9.34
C MET A 158 -12.42 8.93 8.25
N MET A 159 -13.71 9.17 8.53
CA MET A 159 -14.62 9.78 7.55
C MET A 159 -14.20 11.20 7.15
N ASP A 160 -13.75 12.01 8.11
CA ASP A 160 -13.25 13.36 7.84
C ASP A 160 -11.96 13.32 7.00
N GLN A 161 -11.05 12.40 7.30
CA GLN A 161 -9.80 12.22 6.54
C GLN A 161 -10.07 11.72 5.12
N LEU A 162 -10.96 10.75 4.96
CA LEU A 162 -11.39 10.24 3.65
C LEU A 162 -11.92 11.35 2.75
N ASN A 163 -12.80 12.22 3.27
CA ASN A 163 -13.34 13.35 2.52
C ASN A 163 -12.25 14.33 2.09
N LYS A 164 -11.34 14.67 3.02
CA LYS A 164 -10.21 15.58 2.76
C LYS A 164 -9.23 15.03 1.73
N ASP A 165 -8.82 13.78 1.86
CA ASP A 165 -7.90 13.11 0.94
C ASP A 165 -8.51 12.97 -0.45
N THR A 166 -9.80 12.60 -0.52
CA THR A 166 -10.52 12.47 -1.81
C THR A 166 -10.59 13.80 -2.52
N LEU A 167 -11.00 14.86 -1.82
CA LEU A 167 -11.11 16.19 -2.40
C LEU A 167 -9.74 16.75 -2.82
N SER A 168 -8.73 16.61 -1.96
CA SER A 168 -7.37 17.05 -2.25
C SER A 168 -6.79 16.36 -3.48
N PHE A 169 -6.95 15.04 -3.59
CA PHE A 169 -6.49 14.31 -4.76
C PHE A 169 -7.23 14.78 -6.01
N LEU A 170 -8.56 14.81 -6.00
CA LEU A 170 -9.34 15.17 -7.19
C LEU A 170 -9.06 16.60 -7.67
N MET A 171 -8.85 17.55 -6.76
CA MET A 171 -8.52 18.94 -7.09
C MET A 171 -7.09 19.09 -7.65
N ARG A 172 -6.15 18.25 -7.22
CA ARG A 172 -4.72 18.33 -7.62
C ARG A 172 -4.33 17.37 -8.74
N ALA A 173 -5.17 16.39 -9.03
CA ALA A 173 -4.91 15.35 -10.02
C ALA A 173 -4.69 15.97 -11.41
N HIS A 174 -3.55 15.65 -12.00
CA HIS A 174 -3.14 16.04 -13.35
C HIS A 174 -2.40 14.88 -14.03
N LEU A 175 -2.21 15.02 -15.35
CA LEU A 175 -1.40 14.08 -16.12
C LEU A 175 0.09 14.36 -15.84
N PRO A 176 0.88 13.38 -15.36
CA PRO A 176 2.25 13.62 -14.95
C PRO A 176 3.14 14.01 -16.14
N SER A 177 4.05 14.94 -15.89
CA SER A 177 5.17 15.17 -16.81
C SER A 177 6.16 14.00 -16.78
N PRO A 178 7.00 13.83 -17.82
CA PRO A 178 8.01 12.76 -17.84
C PRO A 178 8.99 12.78 -16.66
N GLU A 179 9.23 13.96 -16.07
CA GLU A 179 10.08 14.12 -14.89
C GLU A 179 9.35 13.67 -13.62
N GLU A 180 8.09 14.07 -13.44
CA GLU A 180 7.27 13.66 -12.31
C GLU A 180 7.03 12.16 -12.30
N GLU A 181 6.89 11.53 -13.47
CA GLU A 181 6.74 10.08 -13.58
C GLU A 181 7.97 9.33 -13.02
N ARG A 182 9.18 9.85 -13.26
CA ARG A 182 10.42 9.29 -12.69
C ARG A 182 10.51 9.50 -11.19
N GLN A 183 10.08 10.66 -10.69
CA GLN A 183 10.11 10.96 -9.25
C GLN A 183 9.08 10.16 -8.47
N ALA A 184 7.87 9.99 -9.01
CA ALA A 184 6.82 9.17 -8.41
C ALA A 184 7.24 7.70 -8.29
N ALA A 185 7.87 7.15 -9.33
CA ALA A 185 8.40 5.78 -9.31
C ALA A 185 9.44 5.55 -8.19
N LYS A 186 10.27 6.57 -7.89
CA LYS A 186 11.25 6.50 -6.78
C LYS A 186 10.58 6.56 -5.40
N ARG A 187 9.45 7.27 -5.27
CA ARG A 187 8.72 7.39 -3.98
C ARG A 187 7.88 6.17 -3.65
N GLN A 188 7.38 5.45 -4.67
CA GLN A 188 6.59 4.23 -4.49
C GLN A 188 7.43 2.98 -4.21
N MET A 189 8.76 3.06 -4.33
CA MET A 189 9.61 2.00 -3.81
C MET A 189 9.47 2.00 -2.28
N PRO A 190 9.02 0.88 -1.66
CA PRO A 190 9.02 0.79 -0.22
C PRO A 190 10.45 1.06 0.23
N LYS A 191 10.65 2.12 1.03
CA LYS A 191 11.89 2.27 1.80
C LYS A 191 12.05 0.93 2.51
N GLN A 192 13.03 0.13 2.11
CA GLN A 192 13.38 -1.06 2.85
C GLN A 192 13.65 -0.56 4.26
N THR A 193 12.73 -0.83 5.18
CA THR A 193 12.91 -0.54 6.59
C THR A 193 14.18 -1.28 6.95
N ASP A 194 15.24 -0.54 7.24
CA ASP A 194 16.54 -1.11 7.59
C ASP A 194 16.37 -1.83 8.93
N VAL A 195 15.96 -3.10 8.84
CA VAL A 195 15.72 -4.01 9.96
C VAL A 195 16.98 -4.22 10.82
N SER A 196 18.13 -3.73 10.37
CA SER A 196 19.39 -3.73 11.12
C SER A 196 19.30 -2.93 12.43
N LYS A 197 18.39 -1.94 12.54
CA LYS A 197 18.24 -1.11 13.75
C LYS A 197 17.25 -1.64 14.79
N LEU A 198 16.53 -2.74 14.51
CA LEU A 198 15.59 -3.38 15.45
C LEU A 198 16.29 -4.33 16.45
N GLN A 199 17.63 -4.36 16.50
CA GLN A 199 18.39 -5.18 17.45
C GLN A 199 18.56 -4.54 18.85
N ALA A 200 17.79 -3.51 19.21
CA ALA A 200 17.92 -2.82 20.50
C ALA A 200 17.14 -3.45 21.66
N GLY A 201 16.99 -4.79 21.68
CA GLY A 201 16.27 -5.50 22.75
C GLY A 201 16.83 -6.86 23.13
N ARG A 202 17.99 -7.28 22.57
CA ARG A 202 18.57 -8.61 22.80
C ARG A 202 19.85 -8.61 23.62
N THR A 203 20.27 -7.45 24.13
CA THR A 203 21.56 -7.25 24.80
C THR A 203 21.58 -7.81 26.24
N ASP A 204 20.43 -7.87 26.93
CA ASP A 204 20.37 -8.31 28.33
C ASP A 204 20.34 -9.84 28.51
N LEU A 205 19.88 -10.60 27.50
CA LEU A 205 19.97 -12.07 27.53
C LEU A 205 21.38 -12.60 27.25
N THR A 206 22.24 -11.80 26.60
CA THR A 206 23.64 -12.16 26.29
C THR A 206 24.58 -12.03 27.47
N GLN A 207 24.30 -11.18 28.47
CA GLN A 207 25.16 -11.09 29.67
C GLN A 207 24.95 -12.27 30.62
N ALA A 208 23.73 -12.78 30.75
CA ALA A 208 23.44 -13.96 31.59
C ALA A 208 23.99 -15.27 30.99
N SER A 209 24.20 -15.33 29.67
CA SER A 209 24.73 -16.51 28.98
C SER A 209 26.26 -16.51 28.85
N GLN A 210 26.93 -15.37 29.03
CA GLN A 210 28.40 -15.26 29.05
C GLN A 210 29.02 -15.76 30.36
N GLN A 211 28.32 -15.68 31.48
CA GLN A 211 28.84 -16.17 32.78
C GLN A 211 28.84 -17.70 32.87
N ASN A 212 27.99 -18.39 32.11
CA ASN A 212 27.96 -19.86 32.02
C ASN A 212 28.89 -20.46 30.95
N GLN A 213 29.45 -19.65 30.04
CA GLN A 213 30.37 -20.13 29.00
C GLN A 213 31.87 -20.04 29.38
N GLN A 214 32.22 -19.30 30.44
CA GLN A 214 33.61 -19.18 30.91
C GLN A 214 34.10 -20.42 31.68
N VAL A 215 33.19 -21.30 32.15
CA VAL A 215 33.55 -22.56 32.79
C VAL A 215 33.77 -23.72 31.81
N ALA A 216 33.33 -23.58 30.55
CA ALA A 216 33.41 -24.63 29.53
C ALA A 216 34.60 -24.50 28.56
N SER A 217 35.41 -23.43 28.67
CA SER A 217 36.46 -23.09 27.69
C SER A 217 37.89 -23.47 28.12
N ARG A 218 38.05 -24.30 29.15
CA ARG A 218 39.38 -24.80 29.58
C ARG A 218 39.83 -26.10 28.90
N GLN A 219 39.14 -26.55 27.85
CA GLN A 219 39.59 -27.71 27.08
C GLN A 219 39.50 -27.49 25.57
N GLN A 220 40.69 -27.63 24.97
CA GLN A 220 40.99 -27.99 23.59
C GLN A 220 41.05 -26.87 22.53
N ASN A 221 42.31 -26.49 22.29
CA ASN A 221 42.90 -25.98 21.06
C ASN A 221 42.28 -26.54 19.77
N GLY A 222 41.81 -25.64 18.91
CA GLY A 222 41.59 -25.88 17.49
C GLY A 222 41.17 -24.59 16.81
N GLN A 223 41.99 -24.05 15.90
CA GLN A 223 41.68 -22.81 15.16
C GLN A 223 40.44 -23.01 14.27
N PRO A 224 39.44 -22.09 14.28
CA PRO A 224 38.33 -22.16 13.35
C PRO A 224 38.69 -21.52 12.00
N ILE A 225 38.62 -22.33 10.95
CA ILE A 225 38.67 -21.93 9.54
C ILE A 225 37.44 -21.07 9.23
N LYS A 226 37.65 -19.84 8.75
CA LYS A 226 36.58 -18.98 8.20
C LYS A 226 36.01 -19.63 6.93
N ARG A 227 34.83 -20.24 7.00
CA ARG A 227 34.03 -20.59 5.81
C ARG A 227 33.04 -19.46 5.54
N LYS A 228 33.10 -18.90 4.33
CA LYS A 228 32.03 -18.05 3.78
C LYS A 228 30.76 -18.90 3.66
N PRO A 229 29.55 -18.33 3.82
CA PRO A 229 28.32 -19.07 3.58
C PRO A 229 28.27 -19.48 2.11
N GLU A 230 28.47 -20.78 1.88
CA GLU A 230 28.31 -21.39 0.57
C GLU A 230 26.80 -21.50 0.32
N VAL A 231 26.33 -20.79 -0.70
CA VAL A 231 24.96 -20.90 -1.21
C VAL A 231 24.79 -22.35 -1.63
N ARG A 232 24.03 -23.13 -0.86
CA ARG A 232 23.70 -24.51 -1.21
C ARG A 232 22.78 -24.45 -2.43
N GLU A 233 23.37 -24.53 -3.62
CA GLU A 233 22.63 -24.70 -4.87
C GLU A 233 21.86 -26.01 -4.77
N VAL A 234 20.56 -25.92 -4.51
CA VAL A 234 19.65 -27.07 -4.59
C VAL A 234 19.66 -27.51 -6.05
N ARG A 235 20.42 -28.57 -6.36
CA ARG A 235 20.41 -29.21 -7.67
C ARG A 235 18.98 -29.57 -8.02
N LYS A 236 18.43 -28.97 -9.08
CA LYS A 236 17.11 -29.34 -9.61
C LYS A 236 17.21 -30.78 -10.12
N ILE A 237 16.59 -31.72 -9.40
CA ILE A 237 16.54 -33.13 -9.79
C ILE A 237 15.82 -33.25 -11.14
N GLY A 238 16.48 -33.83 -12.13
CA GLY A 238 15.94 -34.07 -13.46
C GLY A 238 14.99 -35.26 -13.50
N ARG A 239 14.02 -35.25 -14.44
CA ARG A 239 12.94 -36.25 -14.56
C ARG A 239 13.41 -37.72 -14.65
N ASN A 240 14.65 -37.95 -15.07
CA ASN A 240 15.24 -39.29 -15.24
C ASN A 240 16.33 -39.63 -14.20
N ASP A 241 16.63 -38.73 -13.27
CA ASP A 241 17.66 -38.95 -12.26
C ASP A 241 17.21 -40.03 -11.28
N ARG A 242 18.14 -40.87 -10.83
CA ARG A 242 17.86 -41.91 -9.85
C ARG A 242 17.83 -41.28 -8.45
N VAL A 243 16.75 -41.53 -7.73
CA VAL A 243 16.53 -41.03 -6.37
C VAL A 243 16.25 -42.19 -5.43
N LYS A 244 16.76 -42.09 -4.20
CA LYS A 244 16.43 -43.02 -3.12
C LYS A 244 15.21 -42.48 -2.38
N VAL A 245 14.15 -43.29 -2.32
CA VAL A 245 12.92 -42.98 -1.59
C VAL A 245 12.77 -43.93 -0.41
N LEU A 246 12.39 -43.39 0.74
CA LEU A 246 12.11 -44.10 1.98
C LEU A 246 10.62 -44.15 2.24
N ASN A 247 10.08 -45.33 2.49
CA ASN A 247 8.70 -45.47 2.93
C ASN A 247 8.58 -45.14 4.41
N VAL A 248 7.78 -44.12 4.75
CA VAL A 248 7.69 -43.60 6.13
C VAL A 248 7.00 -44.59 7.09
N ARG A 249 6.26 -45.58 6.55
CA ARG A 249 5.50 -46.56 7.34
C ARG A 249 6.21 -47.89 7.55
N SER A 250 7.02 -48.33 6.57
CA SER A 250 7.73 -49.62 6.61
C SER A 250 9.24 -49.48 6.83
N GLY A 251 9.80 -48.28 6.68
CA GLY A 251 11.25 -48.05 6.75
C GLY A 251 12.02 -48.63 5.56
N GLU A 252 11.34 -49.11 4.51
CA GLU A 252 11.97 -49.69 3.33
C GLU A 252 12.53 -48.58 2.41
N THR A 253 13.78 -48.72 1.99
CA THR A 253 14.44 -47.80 1.03
C THR A 253 14.50 -48.43 -0.35
N LYS A 254 14.06 -47.70 -1.38
CA LYS A 254 14.15 -48.12 -2.79
C LYS A 254 14.82 -47.06 -3.64
N GLU A 255 15.66 -47.49 -4.57
CA GLU A 255 16.29 -46.62 -5.57
C GLU A 255 15.58 -46.77 -6.91
N MET A 256 15.05 -45.67 -7.45
CA MET A 256 14.35 -45.68 -8.73
C MET A 256 14.46 -44.32 -9.45
N LYS A 257 14.07 -44.24 -10.72
CA LYS A 257 14.07 -42.97 -11.46
C LYS A 257 13.01 -42.01 -10.91
N PHE A 258 13.29 -40.71 -10.88
CA PHE A 258 12.41 -39.68 -10.32
C PHE A 258 10.97 -39.73 -10.84
N LYS A 259 10.77 -39.97 -12.15
CA LYS A 259 9.42 -40.15 -12.74
C LYS A 259 8.59 -41.26 -12.08
N GLN A 260 9.21 -42.33 -11.59
CA GLN A 260 8.52 -43.41 -10.88
C GLN A 260 8.31 -43.05 -9.39
N ALA A 261 9.30 -42.38 -8.80
CA ALA A 261 9.23 -41.89 -7.43
C ALA A 261 8.16 -40.79 -7.25
N GLU A 262 7.95 -39.93 -8.24
CA GLU A 262 6.96 -38.83 -8.22
C GLU A 262 5.55 -39.35 -7.94
N HIS A 263 5.15 -40.45 -8.59
CA HIS A 263 3.87 -41.10 -8.33
C HIS A 263 3.77 -41.69 -6.91
N LEU A 264 4.87 -42.19 -6.36
CA LEU A 264 4.90 -42.77 -5.01
C LEU A 264 4.93 -41.70 -3.90
N ILE A 265 5.58 -40.56 -4.16
CA ILE A 265 5.63 -39.39 -3.28
C ILE A 265 4.27 -38.66 -3.31
N ALA A 266 3.61 -38.56 -4.46
CA ALA A 266 2.27 -38.00 -4.58
C ALA A 266 1.23 -38.77 -3.77
N ASN A 267 1.42 -40.08 -3.60
CA ASN A 267 0.58 -40.92 -2.73
C ASN A 267 0.84 -40.72 -1.22
N GLY A 268 1.79 -39.85 -0.83
CA GLY A 268 2.03 -39.42 0.55
C GLY A 268 2.72 -40.43 1.46
N LEU A 269 3.09 -41.61 0.93
CA LEU A 269 3.67 -42.72 1.72
C LEU A 269 5.20 -42.82 1.63
N TRP A 270 5.83 -42.06 0.71
CA TRP A 270 7.25 -42.13 0.42
C TRP A 270 7.90 -40.74 0.45
N GLN A 271 9.08 -40.62 1.07
CA GLN A 271 9.85 -39.38 1.17
C GLN A 271 11.23 -39.54 0.52
N LEU A 272 11.69 -38.50 -0.17
CA LEU A 272 13.04 -38.45 -0.76
C LEU A 272 14.09 -38.37 0.35
N VAL A 273 15.10 -39.24 0.28
CA VAL A 273 16.28 -39.17 1.14
C VAL A 273 17.42 -38.63 0.29
N ASP A 274 17.86 -37.43 0.60
CA ASP A 274 19.02 -36.81 -0.05
C ASP A 274 20.30 -37.34 0.63
N GLU A 275 21.15 -38.04 -0.11
CA GLU A 275 22.51 -38.31 0.35
C GLU A 275 23.29 -36.99 0.32
N SER A 276 23.69 -36.53 1.51
CA SER A 276 24.41 -35.27 1.71
C SER A 276 25.81 -35.28 1.12
#